data_AF-A0A4Q3Z9I1-F1
#
_entry.id   AF-A0A4Q3Z9I1-F1
#
_cell.length_a   1.000
_cell.length_b   1.000
_cell.length_c   1.000
_cell.angle_alpha   90.00
_cell.angle_beta   90.00
_cell.angle_gamma   90.00
#
_symmetry.space_group_name_H-M   'P 1'
#
loop_
_entity.id
_entity.type
_entity.pdbx_description
1 polymer ?
#
loop_
_entity_poly.entity_id
_entity_poly.type
_entity_poly.pdbx_seq_one_letter_code
_entity_poly.pdbx_strand_id
1 'polypeptide(L)'
;MTGAALLKCRLVGAGVLFFVWLAAAIAAVGETAPPHGLAWNRSGLPAVFPLQVQTDPGRAFRLTLRQVDTDEAVLAADIEGGRFFRVLVPPGVFRLQFEYGNLWQGEAARFGSGAETGIFTLPDTLTFEILGSATRIGHIVDLTGFSPDRPPAPDIRQQRICQGLRYEPERRAPVRSGAMHDRESLRDAWRLSRNPLDLIRENPAGLDDLTPPYDFRPEIQSRYCE
;
A
#
# COMPACT_ATOMS: atom_id res chain seq x y z
N MET A 1 2.29 74.37 -59.65
CA MET A 1 2.63 72.94 -59.79
C MET A 1 2.82 72.39 -58.38
N THR A 2 2.11 71.30 -58.05
CA THR A 2 2.40 70.29 -56.99
C THR A 2 2.57 70.77 -55.53
N GLY A 3 1.90 70.23 -54.51
CA GLY A 3 1.07 69.03 -54.41
C GLY A 3 0.50 68.85 -53.00
N ALA A 4 -0.58 68.08 -52.93
CA ALA A 4 -1.20 67.55 -51.72
C ALA A 4 -0.47 66.30 -51.23
N ALA A 5 -0.37 66.09 -49.90
CA ALA A 5 -0.17 64.79 -49.21
C ALA A 5 0.36 65.06 -47.78
N LEU A 6 0.02 64.33 -46.73
CA LEU A 6 -1.01 63.33 -46.50
C LEU A 6 -1.10 63.19 -44.98
N LEU A 7 -2.33 63.19 -44.49
CA LEU A 7 -2.75 62.75 -43.18
C LEU A 7 -2.36 61.26 -42.97
N LYS A 8 -1.97 60.87 -41.74
CA LYS A 8 -2.06 59.54 -41.10
C LYS A 8 -0.72 58.97 -40.60
N CYS A 9 -0.52 58.99 -39.29
CA CYS A 9 0.10 57.86 -38.56
C CYS A 9 -0.16 57.97 -37.05
N ARG A 10 -1.42 57.80 -36.64
CA ARG A 10 -1.78 57.48 -35.26
C ARG A 10 -2.70 56.28 -35.32
N LEU A 11 -2.19 55.06 -35.19
CA LEU A 11 -2.95 53.83 -34.90
C LEU A 11 -2.06 52.57 -35.06
N VAL A 12 -1.02 52.41 -34.25
CA VAL A 12 -0.32 51.10 -34.15
C VAL A 12 -0.01 50.68 -32.70
N GLY A 13 -0.01 51.60 -31.73
CA GLY A 13 0.42 51.30 -30.35
C GLY A 13 -0.58 50.55 -29.45
N ALA A 14 -1.87 50.47 -29.80
CA ALA A 14 -2.91 49.98 -28.88
C ALA A 14 -3.26 48.48 -29.05
N GLY A 15 -2.85 47.83 -30.13
CA GLY A 15 -3.25 46.44 -30.43
C GLY A 15 -2.42 45.38 -29.70
N VAL A 16 -1.15 45.65 -29.42
CA VAL A 16 -0.23 44.65 -28.84
C VAL A 16 -0.42 44.51 -27.33
N LEU A 17 -0.78 45.58 -26.63
CA LEU A 17 -1.02 45.56 -25.18
C LEU A 17 -2.34 44.87 -24.79
N PHE A 18 -3.33 44.84 -25.68
CA PHE A 18 -4.60 44.15 -25.42
C PHE A 18 -4.48 42.62 -25.60
N PHE A 19 -3.59 42.17 -26.49
CA PHE A 19 -3.37 40.74 -26.74
C PHE A 19 -2.55 40.06 -25.65
N VAL A 20 -1.67 40.80 -24.95
CA VAL A 20 -0.91 40.27 -23.80
C VAL A 20 -1.78 40.13 -22.55
N TRP A 21 -2.84 40.94 -22.40
CA TRP A 21 -3.76 40.86 -21.26
C TRP A 21 -4.82 39.75 -21.39
N LEU A 22 -5.12 39.27 -22.61
CA LEU A 22 -6.15 38.24 -22.81
C LEU A 22 -5.61 36.80 -22.72
N ALA A 23 -4.29 36.60 -22.65
CA ALA A 23 -3.68 35.27 -22.61
C ALA A 23 -3.53 34.67 -21.20
N ALA A 24 -3.95 35.37 -20.14
CA ALA A 24 -3.74 34.94 -18.75
C ALA A 24 -4.89 34.14 -18.12
N ALA A 25 -5.95 33.80 -18.86
CA ALA A 25 -7.17 33.21 -18.29
C ALA A 25 -7.38 31.71 -18.59
N ILE A 26 -6.35 30.96 -18.97
CA ILE A 26 -6.47 29.52 -19.24
C ILE A 26 -5.46 28.73 -18.42
N ALA A 27 -5.70 28.61 -17.11
CA ALA A 27 -5.06 27.56 -16.30
C ALA A 27 -5.81 27.38 -14.97
N ALA A 28 -6.90 26.60 -15.00
CA ALA A 28 -7.36 25.79 -13.87
C ALA A 28 -8.61 24.99 -14.29
N VAL A 29 -8.48 24.14 -15.31
CA VAL A 29 -9.38 22.97 -15.37
C VAL A 29 -8.82 22.03 -14.32
N GLY A 30 -9.35 22.10 -13.10
CA GLY A 30 -8.96 21.22 -12.00
C GLY A 30 -9.19 19.77 -12.40
N GLU A 31 -8.14 18.96 -12.25
CA GLU A 31 -8.23 17.50 -12.36
C GLU A 31 -9.36 17.01 -11.44
N THR A 32 -10.29 16.23 -12.00
CA THR A 32 -11.70 16.13 -11.57
C THR A 32 -11.94 15.46 -10.20
N ALA A 33 -10.92 14.93 -9.54
CA ALA A 33 -10.95 14.49 -8.15
C ALA A 33 -9.50 14.27 -7.69
N PRO A 34 -9.19 14.43 -6.39
CA PRO A 34 -7.91 13.98 -5.87
C PRO A 34 -7.77 12.47 -6.10
N PRO A 35 -6.59 11.98 -6.52
CA PRO A 35 -6.31 10.55 -6.51
C PRO A 35 -6.54 9.97 -5.10
N HIS A 36 -6.89 8.70 -5.03
CA HIS A 36 -7.15 8.01 -3.76
C HIS A 36 -6.30 6.74 -3.70
N GLY A 37 -5.35 6.71 -2.78
CA GLY A 37 -4.41 5.59 -2.62
C GLY A 37 -2.96 6.04 -2.48
N LEU A 38 -2.04 5.09 -2.63
CA LEU A 38 -0.60 5.34 -2.56
C LEU A 38 -0.15 6.24 -3.73
N ALA A 39 0.51 7.35 -3.43
CA ALA A 39 1.10 8.23 -4.43
C ALA A 39 2.54 7.79 -4.77
N TRP A 40 3.36 7.58 -3.74
CA TRP A 40 4.73 7.07 -3.92
C TRP A 40 5.29 6.45 -2.63
N ASN A 41 6.27 5.56 -2.76
CA ASN A 41 7.06 4.97 -1.67
C ASN A 41 8.56 5.04 -2.04
N ARG A 42 9.34 5.74 -1.23
CA ARG A 42 10.78 5.97 -1.39
C ARG A 42 11.62 5.37 -0.26
N SER A 43 11.00 4.61 0.64
CA SER A 43 11.68 4.03 1.81
C SER A 43 12.73 2.97 1.46
N GLY A 44 12.66 2.36 0.28
CA GLY A 44 13.47 1.18 -0.07
C GLY A 44 13.09 -0.09 0.71
N LEU A 45 12.06 -0.02 1.56
CA LEU A 45 11.59 -1.10 2.42
C LEU A 45 10.21 -1.59 1.98
N PRO A 46 9.88 -2.87 2.24
CA PRO A 46 8.57 -3.40 1.90
C PRO A 46 7.49 -2.76 2.77
N ALA A 47 6.45 -2.22 2.11
CA ALA A 47 5.28 -1.65 2.77
C ALA A 47 4.31 -2.78 3.18
N VAL A 48 4.29 -3.12 4.48
CA VAL A 48 3.59 -4.32 4.98
C VAL A 48 2.74 -4.10 6.23
N PHE A 49 2.86 -2.95 6.89
CA PHE A 49 2.10 -2.61 8.08
C PHE A 49 0.88 -1.75 7.72
N PRO A 50 -0.32 -2.02 8.24
CA PRO A 50 -1.49 -1.26 7.85
C PRO A 50 -1.52 0.11 8.52
N LEU A 51 -1.85 1.13 7.73
CA LEU A 51 -2.28 2.43 8.21
C LEU A 51 -3.66 2.71 7.61
N GLN A 52 -4.64 2.95 8.48
CA GLN A 52 -5.98 3.36 8.10
C GLN A 52 -6.20 4.81 8.53
N VAL A 53 -6.83 5.60 7.67
CA VAL A 53 -7.21 6.98 7.98
C VAL A 53 -8.71 7.11 7.79
N GLN A 54 -9.40 7.66 8.80
CA GLN A 54 -10.83 7.94 8.76
C GLN A 54 -11.03 9.46 8.70
N THR A 55 -11.96 9.91 7.86
CA THR A 55 -12.20 11.33 7.58
C THR A 55 -13.67 11.54 7.26
N ASP A 56 -14.18 12.75 7.52
CA ASP A 56 -15.47 13.19 7.00
C ASP A 56 -15.42 13.42 5.46
N PRO A 57 -16.56 13.29 4.77
CA PRO A 57 -16.65 13.66 3.36
C PRO A 57 -16.43 15.16 3.12
N GLY A 58 -16.07 15.51 1.89
CA GLY A 58 -16.04 16.89 1.39
C GLY A 58 -14.65 17.54 1.34
N ARG A 59 -13.69 17.06 2.13
CA ARG A 59 -12.29 17.53 2.08
C ARG A 59 -11.38 16.40 1.66
N ALA A 60 -10.32 16.71 0.92
CA ALA A 60 -9.27 15.76 0.61
C ALA A 60 -7.99 16.07 1.36
N PHE A 61 -7.17 15.02 1.52
CA PHE A 61 -5.94 15.07 2.27
C PHE A 61 -4.82 14.42 1.47
N ARG A 62 -3.61 14.94 1.61
CA ARG A 62 -2.39 14.23 1.27
C ARG A 62 -1.65 13.90 2.55
N LEU A 63 -1.50 12.61 2.80
CA LEU A 63 -0.70 12.07 3.88
C LEU A 63 0.75 11.94 3.43
N THR A 64 1.68 12.41 4.25
CA THR A 64 3.12 12.17 4.10
C THR A 64 3.68 11.58 5.38
N LEU A 65 4.42 10.48 5.26
CA LEU A 65 5.19 9.87 6.35
C LEU A 65 6.61 10.40 6.32
N ARG A 66 7.05 10.97 7.44
CA ARG A 66 8.40 11.49 7.61
C ARG A 66 9.12 10.70 8.69
N GLN A 67 10.32 10.20 8.39
CA GLN A 67 11.12 9.47 9.39
C GLN A 67 11.47 10.38 10.57
N VAL A 68 11.39 9.87 11.78
CA VAL A 68 11.66 10.68 12.98
C VAL A 68 13.11 11.16 13.03
N ASP A 69 14.06 10.29 12.66
CA ASP A 69 15.50 10.53 12.81
C ASP A 69 16.07 11.48 11.75
N THR A 70 15.63 11.34 10.50
CA THR A 70 16.15 12.12 9.36
C THR A 70 15.20 13.22 8.90
N ASP A 71 13.95 13.20 9.35
CA ASP A 71 12.86 14.04 8.85
C ASP A 71 12.61 13.87 7.34
N GLU A 72 13.12 12.80 6.72
CA GLU A 72 12.94 12.54 5.30
C GLU A 72 11.53 12.03 5.01
N ALA A 73 10.90 12.55 3.95
CA ALA A 73 9.60 12.07 3.47
C ALA A 73 9.77 10.77 2.67
N VAL A 74 9.26 9.66 3.19
CA VAL A 74 9.52 8.31 2.66
C VAL A 74 8.32 7.62 2.03
N LEU A 75 7.10 8.10 2.31
CA LEU A 75 5.88 7.64 1.67
C LEU A 75 4.87 8.78 1.63
N ALA A 76 4.11 8.89 0.54
CA ALA A 76 2.92 9.71 0.51
C ALA A 76 1.74 8.99 -0.14
N ALA A 77 0.55 9.39 0.28
CA ALA A 77 -0.71 8.88 -0.22
C ALA A 77 -1.78 9.97 -0.22
N ASP A 78 -2.68 9.89 -1.18
CA ASP A 78 -3.78 10.84 -1.34
C ASP A 78 -5.09 10.21 -0.88
N ILE A 79 -5.91 11.01 -0.20
CA ILE A 79 -7.10 10.58 0.53
C ILE A 79 -8.23 11.51 0.12
N GLU A 80 -9.14 11.01 -0.69
CA GLU A 80 -10.47 11.62 -0.82
C GLU A 80 -11.29 11.39 0.47
N GLY A 81 -11.79 12.46 1.08
CA GLY A 81 -12.48 12.37 2.38
C GLY A 81 -13.81 11.63 2.33
N GLY A 82 -14.16 10.98 3.44
CA GLY A 82 -15.36 10.15 3.58
C GLY A 82 -15.28 8.80 2.87
N ARG A 83 -14.26 8.56 2.03
CA ARG A 83 -13.99 7.25 1.43
C ARG A 83 -13.10 6.43 2.35
N PHE A 84 -13.37 5.12 2.42
CA PHE A 84 -12.52 4.18 3.15
C PHE A 84 -11.09 4.21 2.59
N PHE A 85 -10.12 4.54 3.44
CA PHE A 85 -8.72 4.63 3.07
C PHE A 85 -7.84 3.74 3.95
N ARG A 86 -7.06 2.88 3.29
CA ARG A 86 -6.02 2.07 3.93
C ARG A 86 -4.81 1.98 3.00
N VAL A 87 -3.63 2.16 3.56
CA VAL A 87 -2.35 1.99 2.88
C VAL A 87 -1.44 1.09 3.69
N LEU A 88 -0.51 0.41 3.03
CA LEU A 88 0.57 -0.30 3.70
C LEU A 88 1.79 0.60 3.85
N VAL A 89 2.47 0.49 4.97
CA VAL A 89 3.56 1.35 5.41
C VAL A 89 4.81 0.50 5.68
N PRO A 90 6.02 1.00 5.37
CA PRO A 90 7.26 0.33 5.74
C PRO A 90 7.46 0.24 7.27
N PRO A 91 8.32 -0.66 7.77
CA PRO A 91 8.70 -0.64 9.17
C PRO A 91 9.42 0.67 9.53
N GLY A 92 9.23 1.14 10.76
CA GLY A 92 9.93 2.31 11.30
C GLY A 92 9.07 3.19 12.21
N VAL A 93 9.63 4.32 12.62
CA VAL A 93 8.96 5.35 13.43
C VAL A 93 8.77 6.60 12.59
N PHE A 94 7.54 7.07 12.46
CA PHE A 94 7.19 8.17 11.56
C PHE A 94 6.38 9.26 12.25
N ARG A 95 6.60 10.50 11.83
CA ARG A 95 5.63 11.60 11.96
C ARG A 95 4.72 11.59 10.75
N LEU A 96 3.42 11.77 10.99
CA LEU A 96 2.43 11.88 9.94
C LEU A 96 2.10 13.36 9.73
N GLN A 97 2.32 13.84 8.52
CA GLN A 97 1.96 15.16 8.07
C GLN A 97 0.80 15.07 7.09
N PHE A 98 -0.20 15.93 7.26
CA PHE A 98 -1.36 16.02 6.41
C PHE A 98 -1.41 17.40 5.78
N GLU A 99 -1.47 17.43 4.46
CA GLU A 99 -1.91 18.59 3.69
C GLU A 99 -3.39 18.40 3.37
N TYR A 100 -4.19 19.44 3.40
CA TYR A 100 -5.62 19.32 3.17
C TYR A 100 -6.17 20.45 2.30
N GLY A 101 -7.30 20.19 1.65
CA GLY A 101 -8.06 21.18 0.92
C GLY A 101 -9.31 20.63 0.24
N ASN A 102 -10.18 21.54 -0.21
CA ASN A 102 -11.45 21.18 -0.85
C ASN A 102 -11.31 21.01 -2.38
N LEU A 103 -10.25 21.57 -2.98
CA LEU A 103 -10.00 21.51 -4.41
C LEU A 103 -8.60 20.96 -4.68
N TRP A 104 -8.53 19.83 -5.38
CA TRP A 104 -7.29 19.30 -5.91
C TRP A 104 -6.93 20.01 -7.23
N GLN A 105 -5.67 20.40 -7.35
CA GLN A 105 -5.11 21.18 -8.46
C GLN A 105 -3.94 20.44 -9.16
N GLY A 106 -3.85 19.12 -8.96
CA GLY A 106 -2.80 18.27 -9.52
C GLY A 106 -1.60 18.10 -8.60
N GLU A 107 -0.71 17.16 -8.92
CA GLU A 107 0.41 16.74 -8.05
C GLU A 107 1.38 17.89 -7.68
N ALA A 108 1.59 18.84 -8.60
CA ALA A 108 2.51 19.95 -8.39
C ALA A 108 1.94 21.05 -7.48
N ALA A 109 0.66 21.41 -7.68
CA ALA A 109 -0.01 22.47 -6.93
C ALA A 109 -0.77 21.95 -5.71
N ARG A 110 -1.03 20.63 -5.65
CA ARG A 110 -1.78 19.92 -4.60
C ARG A 110 -3.12 20.57 -4.35
N PHE A 111 -3.31 21.21 -3.21
CA PHE A 111 -4.55 21.92 -2.88
C PHE A 111 -4.52 23.42 -3.25
N GLY A 112 -3.36 23.94 -3.65
CA GLY A 112 -3.11 25.36 -3.89
C GLY A 112 -2.97 26.17 -2.60
N SER A 113 -3.02 27.49 -2.71
CA SER A 113 -2.97 28.44 -1.60
C SER A 113 -4.33 29.13 -1.44
N GLY A 114 -5.16 28.62 -0.54
CA GLY A 114 -6.48 29.19 -0.23
C GLY A 114 -6.77 29.15 1.28
N ALA A 115 -7.82 29.85 1.71
CA ALA A 115 -8.24 29.85 3.12
C ALA A 115 -8.64 28.46 3.63
N GLU A 116 -9.12 27.59 2.72
CA GLU A 116 -9.54 26.21 3.01
C GLU A 116 -8.42 25.18 2.84
N THR A 117 -7.18 25.63 2.61
CA THR A 117 -6.02 24.76 2.40
C THR A 117 -5.04 24.93 3.54
N GLY A 118 -4.46 23.84 4.02
CA GLY A 118 -3.49 23.93 5.09
C GLY A 118 -2.68 22.66 5.29
N ILE A 119 -1.78 22.73 6.27
CA ILE A 119 -0.89 21.64 6.63
C ILE A 119 -0.90 21.49 8.15
N PHE A 120 -0.99 20.26 8.64
CA PHE A 120 -0.77 19.94 10.04
C PHE A 120 0.04 18.66 10.19
N THR A 121 0.64 18.47 11.35
CA THR A 121 1.38 17.25 11.71
C THR A 121 0.77 16.69 12.98
N LEU A 122 0.59 15.37 13.06
CA LEU A 122 0.14 14.74 14.30
C LEU A 122 1.17 14.99 15.40
N PRO A 123 0.73 15.24 16.65
CA PRO A 123 1.66 15.49 17.75
C PRO A 123 2.48 14.24 18.09
N ASP A 124 1.86 13.06 17.99
CA ASP A 124 2.48 11.79 18.34
C ASP A 124 3.12 11.10 17.12
N THR A 125 4.23 10.41 17.35
CA THR A 125 4.88 9.55 16.37
C THR A 125 4.26 8.16 16.36
N LEU A 126 4.19 7.53 15.20
CA LEU A 126 3.67 6.17 15.05
C LEU A 126 4.78 5.16 14.73
N THR A 127 4.83 4.07 15.49
CA THR A 127 5.78 2.97 15.30
C THR A 127 5.11 1.80 14.57
N PHE A 128 5.69 1.39 13.45
CA PHE A 128 5.26 0.25 12.65
C PHE A 128 6.32 -0.84 12.73
N GLU A 129 6.01 -1.92 13.43
CA GLU A 129 6.97 -2.96 13.76
C GLU A 129 6.32 -4.33 13.94
N ILE A 130 7.16 -5.36 14.02
CA ILE A 130 6.73 -6.70 14.42
C ILE A 130 6.98 -6.84 15.93
N LEU A 131 5.93 -7.13 16.71
CA LEU A 131 6.06 -7.55 18.09
C LEU A 131 6.12 -9.07 18.17
N GLY A 132 7.11 -9.57 18.92
CA GLY A 132 7.38 -11.00 19.06
C GLY A 132 7.77 -11.62 17.71
N SER A 133 7.16 -12.75 17.37
CA SER A 133 7.48 -13.50 16.14
C SER A 133 6.47 -13.32 15.01
N ALA A 134 5.30 -12.73 15.27
CA ALA A 134 4.17 -12.85 14.35
C ALA A 134 3.15 -11.70 14.36
N THR A 135 3.29 -10.71 15.24
CA THR A 135 2.29 -9.65 15.36
C THR A 135 2.78 -8.39 14.68
N ARG A 136 2.11 -7.96 13.60
CA ARG A 136 2.39 -6.69 12.95
C ARG A 136 1.58 -5.57 13.60
N ILE A 137 2.25 -4.48 13.93
CA ILE A 137 1.64 -3.27 14.49
C ILE A 137 1.39 -2.27 13.38
N GLY A 138 0.13 -1.93 13.20
CA GLY A 138 -0.32 -0.79 12.41
C GLY A 138 -1.18 0.15 13.23
N HIS A 139 -1.80 1.12 12.56
CA HIS A 139 -2.52 2.20 13.22
C HIS A 139 -3.78 2.61 12.47
N ILE A 140 -4.77 3.08 13.23
CA ILE A 140 -5.94 3.80 12.74
C ILE A 140 -5.81 5.24 13.24
N VAL A 141 -5.84 6.18 12.31
CA VAL A 141 -5.87 7.62 12.59
C VAL A 141 -7.26 8.12 12.23
N ASP A 142 -8.01 8.57 13.24
CA ASP A 142 -9.34 9.13 13.04
C ASP A 142 -9.28 10.66 13.03
N LEU A 143 -9.58 11.23 11.87
CA LEU A 143 -9.68 12.67 11.61
C LEU A 143 -11.14 13.12 11.46
N THR A 144 -12.11 12.29 11.85
CA THR A 144 -13.53 12.68 11.87
C THR A 144 -13.74 13.87 12.80
N GLY A 145 -14.53 14.85 12.36
CA GLY A 145 -14.72 16.11 13.06
C GLY A 145 -13.57 17.11 12.90
N PHE A 146 -12.57 16.84 12.05
CA PHE A 146 -11.46 17.74 11.81
C PHE A 146 -11.91 19.11 11.27
N SER A 147 -11.52 20.18 11.96
CA SER A 147 -11.71 21.56 11.52
C SER A 147 -10.38 22.35 11.59
N PRO A 148 -10.06 23.21 10.60
CA PRO A 148 -8.87 24.06 10.62
C PRO A 148 -8.81 24.99 11.84
N ASP A 149 -9.97 25.52 12.26
CA ASP A 149 -10.07 26.50 13.34
C ASP A 149 -10.03 25.88 14.72
N ARG A 150 -10.36 24.58 14.80
CA ARG A 150 -10.34 23.79 16.02
C ARG A 150 -10.10 22.34 15.64
N PRO A 151 -8.84 21.95 15.40
CA PRO A 151 -8.53 20.56 15.11
C PRO A 151 -8.82 19.76 16.38
N PRO A 152 -9.75 18.78 16.36
CA PRO A 152 -9.81 17.80 17.42
C PRO A 152 -8.45 17.10 17.48
N ALA A 153 -7.99 16.78 18.69
CA ALA A 153 -6.85 15.88 18.81
C ALA A 153 -7.24 14.58 18.08
N PRO A 154 -6.47 14.15 17.07
CA PRO A 154 -6.80 12.97 16.29
C PRO A 154 -6.85 11.76 17.23
N ASP A 155 -7.90 10.95 17.14
CA ASP A 155 -7.96 9.68 17.89
C ASP A 155 -7.09 8.66 17.15
N ILE A 156 -6.03 8.22 17.81
CA ILE A 156 -5.03 7.30 17.26
C ILE A 156 -5.10 5.99 18.04
N ARG A 157 -5.37 4.91 17.32
CA ARG A 157 -5.47 3.56 17.90
C ARG A 157 -4.53 2.60 17.20
N GLN A 158 -3.87 1.75 17.98
CA GLN A 158 -3.08 0.64 17.44
C GLN A 158 -4.00 -0.41 16.83
N GLN A 159 -3.57 -1.00 15.73
CA GLN A 159 -4.20 -2.14 15.09
C GLN A 159 -3.19 -3.29 15.02
N ARG A 160 -3.55 -4.44 15.61
CA ARG A 160 -2.67 -5.61 15.69
C ARG A 160 -3.13 -6.65 14.68
N ILE A 161 -2.20 -7.12 13.84
CA ILE A 161 -2.44 -8.26 12.94
C ILE A 161 -1.53 -9.41 13.38
N CYS A 162 -2.11 -10.49 13.89
CA CYS A 162 -1.35 -11.71 14.18
C CYS A 162 -1.28 -12.60 12.95
N GLN A 163 -0.09 -13.15 12.71
CA GLN A 163 0.15 -14.17 11.70
C GLN A 163 0.23 -15.54 12.38
N GLY A 164 -0.69 -16.45 12.03
CA GLY A 164 -0.65 -17.84 12.48
C GLY A 164 -0.19 -18.76 11.36
N LEU A 165 0.62 -19.76 11.71
CA LEU A 165 0.89 -20.91 10.84
C LEU A 165 -0.26 -21.90 11.00
N ARG A 166 -0.98 -22.17 9.91
CA ARG A 166 -1.85 -23.35 9.82
C ARG A 166 -1.18 -24.39 8.95
N TYR A 167 -1.22 -25.63 9.45
CA TYR A 167 -0.83 -26.80 8.70
C TYR A 167 -2.12 -27.44 8.17
N GLU A 168 -2.43 -27.21 6.89
CA GLU A 168 -3.51 -27.92 6.23
C GLU A 168 -2.90 -29.13 5.52
N PRO A 169 -3.30 -30.37 5.85
CA PRO A 169 -2.79 -31.56 5.18
C PRO A 169 -3.41 -31.65 3.78
N GLU A 170 -2.65 -31.29 2.74
CA GLU A 170 -3.05 -31.61 1.37
C GLU A 170 -2.94 -33.13 1.17
N ARG A 171 -4.06 -33.79 0.84
CA ARG A 171 -4.02 -35.17 0.36
C ARG A 171 -3.30 -35.18 -0.99
N ARG A 172 -2.10 -35.75 -1.04
CA ARG A 172 -1.45 -36.08 -2.32
C ARG A 172 -2.38 -37.04 -3.08
N ALA A 173 -2.69 -36.71 -4.33
CA ALA A 173 -3.38 -37.65 -5.20
C ALA A 173 -2.57 -38.96 -5.24
N PRO A 174 -3.20 -40.14 -5.12
CA PRO A 174 -2.46 -41.38 -5.18
C PRO A 174 -1.67 -41.41 -6.48
N VAL A 175 -0.34 -41.54 -6.38
CA VAL A 175 0.49 -41.83 -7.54
C VAL A 175 -0.08 -43.13 -8.13
N ARG A 176 -0.60 -43.08 -9.36
CA ARG A 176 -0.93 -44.31 -10.10
C ARG A 176 0.40 -45.03 -10.33
N SER A 177 0.80 -45.87 -9.37
CA SER A 177 1.94 -46.75 -9.59
C SER A 177 1.53 -47.73 -10.69
N GLY A 178 2.14 -47.60 -11.85
CA GLY A 178 2.00 -48.55 -12.96
C GLY A 178 2.70 -49.88 -12.69
N ALA A 179 2.91 -50.25 -11.42
CA ALA A 179 3.59 -51.48 -11.03
C ALA A 179 2.69 -52.23 -10.04
N MET A 180 1.67 -52.90 -10.58
CA MET A 180 1.06 -54.04 -9.93
C MET A 180 2.09 -55.17 -9.95
N HIS A 181 3.11 -55.10 -9.08
CA HIS A 181 3.90 -56.27 -8.74
C HIS A 181 3.04 -57.14 -7.84
N ASP A 182 2.87 -58.37 -8.30
CA ASP A 182 2.08 -59.43 -7.71
C ASP A 182 2.29 -59.53 -6.19
N ARG A 183 1.19 -59.37 -5.43
CA ARG A 183 1.16 -59.43 -3.97
C ARG A 183 1.66 -60.78 -3.44
N GLU A 184 1.63 -61.82 -4.27
CA GLU A 184 2.09 -63.16 -3.94
C GLU A 184 3.63 -63.23 -3.91
N SER A 185 4.31 -62.56 -4.85
CA SER A 185 5.77 -62.47 -4.93
C SER A 185 6.40 -61.82 -3.69
N LEU A 186 5.77 -60.78 -3.12
CA LEU A 186 6.25 -60.15 -1.89
C LEU A 186 6.11 -61.08 -0.68
N ARG A 187 5.02 -61.88 -0.59
CA ARG A 187 4.83 -62.81 0.52
C ARG A 187 5.87 -63.93 0.54
N ASP A 188 6.28 -64.40 -0.64
CA ASP A 188 7.31 -65.43 -0.76
C ASP A 188 8.71 -64.89 -0.43
N ALA A 189 9.01 -63.64 -0.80
CA ALA A 189 10.25 -62.97 -0.40
C ALA A 189 10.36 -62.79 1.14
N TRP A 190 9.25 -62.47 1.82
CA TRP A 190 9.20 -62.37 3.28
C TRP A 190 9.43 -63.72 3.99
N ARG A 191 9.01 -64.84 3.38
CA ARG A 191 9.25 -66.18 3.94
C ARG A 191 10.70 -66.64 3.81
N LEU A 192 11.39 -66.20 2.76
CA LEU A 192 12.76 -66.64 2.45
C LEU A 192 13.83 -65.74 3.09
N SER A 193 13.48 -64.52 3.48
CA SER A 193 14.37 -63.58 4.19
C SER A 193 14.56 -64.00 5.66
N ARG A 194 15.78 -64.42 6.02
CA ARG A 194 16.17 -64.70 7.41
C ARG A 194 16.52 -63.44 8.23
N ASN A 195 16.55 -62.26 7.61
CA ASN A 195 16.84 -60.99 8.27
C ASN A 195 16.09 -59.82 7.58
N PRO A 196 15.17 -59.12 8.27
CA PRO A 196 14.36 -58.04 7.69
C PRO A 196 15.15 -56.86 7.09
N LEU A 197 16.41 -56.71 7.49
CA LEU A 197 17.27 -55.60 7.04
C LEU A 197 17.88 -55.81 5.64
N ASP A 198 17.92 -57.04 5.13
CA ASP A 198 18.47 -57.31 3.79
C ASP A 198 17.51 -56.84 2.68
N LEU A 199 16.20 -56.86 2.93
CA LEU A 199 15.17 -56.40 1.98
C LEU A 199 15.20 -54.88 1.73
N ILE A 200 15.65 -54.09 2.72
CA ILE A 200 15.75 -52.62 2.60
C ILE A 200 16.94 -52.23 1.72
N ARG A 201 17.98 -53.06 1.67
CA ARG A 201 19.21 -52.80 0.89
C ARG A 201 19.02 -53.09 -0.60
N GLU A 202 18.16 -54.04 -0.97
CA GLU A 202 17.96 -54.47 -2.35
C GLU A 202 16.85 -53.71 -3.09
N ASN A 203 15.98 -52.96 -2.37
CA ASN A 203 14.93 -52.16 -2.98
C ASN A 203 14.75 -50.79 -2.29
N PRO A 204 15.59 -49.78 -2.61
CA PRO A 204 15.43 -48.43 -2.05
C PRO A 204 14.12 -47.76 -2.50
N ALA A 205 13.49 -48.20 -3.59
CA ALA A 205 12.22 -47.67 -4.07
C ALA A 205 11.00 -48.09 -3.22
N GLY A 206 11.16 -49.08 -2.34
CA GLY A 206 10.12 -49.44 -1.36
C GLY A 206 10.05 -48.50 -0.15
N LEU A 207 11.06 -47.64 0.04
CA LEU A 207 11.10 -46.70 1.16
C LEU A 207 10.30 -45.40 0.87
N ASP A 208 10.10 -45.08 -0.41
CA ASP A 208 9.26 -43.96 -0.85
C ASP A 208 7.76 -44.18 -0.50
N ASP A 209 7.36 -45.43 -0.23
CA ASP A 209 5.99 -45.79 0.18
C ASP A 209 5.74 -45.60 1.70
N LEU A 210 6.78 -45.29 2.48
CA LEU A 210 6.67 -44.98 3.91
C LEU A 210 6.59 -43.49 4.20
N THR A 211 6.80 -42.62 3.21
CA THR A 211 6.48 -41.20 3.37
C THR A 211 4.97 -41.03 3.46
N PRO A 212 4.43 -40.46 4.55
CA PRO A 212 3.01 -40.19 4.65
C PRO A 212 2.56 -39.37 3.43
N PRO A 213 1.38 -39.65 2.83
CA PRO A 213 0.94 -39.04 1.57
C PRO A 213 0.50 -37.57 1.73
N TYR A 214 1.00 -36.89 2.76
CA TYR A 214 0.67 -35.52 3.08
C TYR A 214 1.88 -34.65 2.75
N ASP A 215 1.68 -33.73 1.82
CA ASP A 215 2.58 -32.60 1.64
C ASP A 215 2.13 -31.51 2.63
N PHE A 216 3.02 -31.12 3.53
CA PHE A 216 2.71 -30.08 4.51
C PHE A 216 3.05 -28.72 3.89
N ARG A 217 2.02 -28.05 3.36
CA ARG A 217 2.15 -26.66 2.95
C ARG A 217 1.78 -25.74 4.12
N PRO A 218 2.75 -25.00 4.69
CA PRO A 218 2.41 -24.01 5.71
C PRO A 218 1.59 -22.88 5.07
N GLU A 219 0.35 -22.69 5.52
CA GLU A 219 -0.48 -21.56 5.15
C GLU A 219 -0.35 -20.47 6.24
N ILE A 220 0.06 -19.26 5.83
CA ILE A 220 0.13 -18.10 6.73
C ILE A 220 -1.24 -17.42 6.74
N GLN A 221 -1.99 -17.56 7.85
CA GLN A 221 -3.25 -16.84 8.05
C GLN A 221 -3.02 -15.58 8.87
N SER A 222 -3.51 -14.44 8.38
CA SER A 222 -3.43 -13.16 9.09
C SER A 222 -4.80 -12.77 9.65
N ARG A 223 -4.89 -12.44 10.94
CA ARG A 223 -6.14 -12.02 11.60
C ARG A 223 -5.91 -10.79 12.48
N TYR A 224 -6.93 -9.97 12.64
CA TYR A 224 -6.89 -8.93 13.67
C TYR A 224 -6.98 -9.56 15.06
N CYS A 225 -6.20 -9.03 15.98
CA CYS A 225 -6.15 -9.48 17.37
C CYS A 225 -6.39 -8.30 18.30
N GLU A 226 -6.99 -8.60 19.45
CA GLU A 226 -7.20 -7.66 20.57
C GLU A 226 -5.96 -7.63 21.47
#